data_AF-A0A948UGY9-F1
#
_entry.id   AF-A0A948UGY9-F1
#
_cell.length_a   1.000
_cell.length_b   1.000
_cell.length_c   1.000
_cell.angle_alpha   90.00
_cell.angle_beta   90.00
_cell.angle_gamma   90.00
#
_symmetry.space_group_name_H-M   'P 1'
#
loop_
_entity.id
_entity.type
_entity.pdbx_description
1 polymer ?
#
loop_
_entity_poly.entity_id
_entity_poly.type
_entity_poly.pdbx_seq_one_letter_code
_entity_poly.pdbx_strand_id
1 'polypeptide(L)'
;MDNFVPSLVSKRTGSFLAIEIDIDNLPDEYKPRWSLLVSKITKKWIENNDFKKPATIWFWGCQSVNFHHPHASWSEFIVPLGFPDTFSQYLIQQLQHVGGTAARLDYLTPRSDWAILYHVENGQVWQQIDPETWEEVIDPKKIKEERKMIRPKSPEEIAGILRQIYKKPFMKKISGDYKISKDILREIIGGRRNLKLANIIENVRLELLEVGYVLVDIEDSVLIFNKKQISRQRKVPRSTVKEYIYVVDDDDCGIVTEADVDEIGKNIHKYIPD
;
A
#
# COMPACT_ATOMS: atom_id res chain seq x y z
N MET A 1 -6.83 9.27 -13.33
CA MET A 1 -5.51 9.92 -13.21
C MET A 1 -4.70 9.33 -14.33
N ASP A 2 -4.19 10.16 -15.22
CA ASP A 2 -3.30 9.69 -16.28
C ASP A 2 -2.01 9.16 -15.63
N ASN A 3 -1.50 8.02 -16.11
CA ASN A 3 -0.26 7.46 -15.60
C ASN A 3 0.89 8.42 -15.93
N PHE A 4 1.65 8.85 -14.92
CA PHE A 4 2.84 9.66 -15.13
C PHE A 4 3.92 8.81 -15.82
N VAL A 5 4.33 9.24 -17.01
CA VAL A 5 5.43 8.61 -17.76
C VAL A 5 6.52 9.68 -17.94
N PRO A 6 7.65 9.59 -17.21
CA PRO A 6 8.68 10.61 -17.24
C PRO A 6 9.44 10.65 -18.56
N SER A 7 9.87 11.85 -18.95
CA SER A 7 10.80 12.03 -20.07
C SER A 7 12.24 11.82 -19.61
N LEU A 8 12.74 10.59 -19.76
CA LEU A 8 14.08 10.22 -19.27
C LEU A 8 15.19 11.03 -19.93
N VAL A 9 16.08 11.57 -19.09
CA VAL A 9 17.29 12.26 -19.55
C VAL A 9 18.37 11.21 -19.78
N SER A 10 18.75 11.00 -21.04
CA SER A 10 19.78 10.05 -21.45
C SER A 10 20.79 10.71 -22.39
N LYS A 11 22.01 10.19 -22.43
CA LYS A 11 23.05 10.63 -23.37
C LYS A 11 23.78 9.41 -23.93
N ARG A 12 23.83 9.31 -25.25
CA ARG A 12 24.29 8.09 -25.96
C ARG A 12 25.79 8.08 -26.29
N THR A 13 26.49 9.20 -26.09
CA THR A 13 27.89 9.36 -26.52
C THR A 13 28.69 10.19 -25.53
N GLY A 14 29.99 9.90 -25.45
CA GLY A 14 30.96 10.61 -24.62
C GLY A 14 31.27 9.89 -23.31
N SER A 15 32.07 10.51 -22.46
CA SER A 15 32.28 10.06 -21.09
C SER A 15 31.50 10.96 -20.14
N PHE A 16 30.97 10.38 -19.06
CA PHE A 16 30.23 11.09 -18.03
C PHE A 16 30.89 10.90 -16.68
N LEU A 17 30.81 11.95 -15.86
CA LEU A 17 31.14 11.83 -14.46
C LEU A 17 30.20 10.83 -13.80
N ALA A 18 30.79 9.78 -13.23
CA ALA A 18 30.12 8.77 -12.47
C ALA A 18 30.55 8.85 -11.00
N ILE A 19 29.70 8.35 -10.12
CA ILE A 19 30.03 8.11 -8.72
C ILE A 19 30.02 6.61 -8.53
N GLU A 20 31.17 6.04 -8.20
CA GLU A 20 31.29 4.64 -7.82
C GLU A 20 31.05 4.53 -6.31
N ILE A 21 30.16 3.64 -5.90
CA ILE A 21 29.83 3.36 -4.51
C ILE A 21 30.24 1.94 -4.19
N ASP A 22 31.06 1.77 -3.16
CA ASP A 22 31.43 0.48 -2.61
C ASP A 22 30.36 -0.02 -1.64
N ILE A 23 29.50 -0.91 -2.11
CA ILE A 23 28.34 -1.37 -1.34
C ILE A 23 28.79 -2.17 -0.11
N ASP A 24 29.89 -2.92 -0.21
CA ASP A 24 30.35 -3.76 0.89
C ASP A 24 30.92 -2.94 2.07
N ASN A 25 31.34 -1.70 1.82
CA ASN A 25 31.89 -0.78 2.82
C ASN A 25 30.88 0.26 3.33
N LEU A 26 29.64 0.27 2.82
CA LEU A 26 28.56 1.03 3.44
C LEU A 26 28.21 0.43 4.82
N PRO A 27 27.68 1.23 5.77
CA PRO A 27 27.12 0.67 7.00
C PRO A 27 26.03 -0.39 6.69
N ASP A 28 25.95 -1.45 7.50
CA ASP A 28 25.08 -2.61 7.24
C ASP A 28 23.59 -2.24 7.04
N GLU A 29 23.11 -1.19 7.70
CA GLU A 29 21.74 -0.68 7.53
C GLU A 29 21.46 -0.13 6.12
N TYR A 30 22.49 0.28 5.39
CA TYR A 30 22.39 0.82 4.04
C TYR A 30 22.74 -0.19 2.96
N LYS A 31 23.53 -1.25 3.22
CA LYS A 31 23.92 -2.22 2.16
C LYS A 31 22.74 -2.77 1.35
N PRO A 32 21.68 -3.34 1.95
CA PRO A 32 20.54 -3.86 1.19
C PRO A 32 19.60 -2.75 0.67
N ARG A 33 19.88 -1.49 0.99
CA ARG A 33 19.00 -0.33 0.81
C ARG A 33 19.77 0.89 0.31
N TRP A 34 20.87 0.69 -0.40
CA TRP A 34 21.78 1.77 -0.77
C TRP A 34 21.08 2.77 -1.69
N SER A 35 20.17 2.29 -2.54
CA SER A 35 19.33 3.12 -3.41
C SER A 35 18.45 4.07 -2.59
N LEU A 36 17.90 3.62 -1.45
CA LEU A 36 17.14 4.47 -0.52
C LEU A 36 18.02 5.55 0.13
N LEU A 37 19.31 5.30 0.32
CA LEU A 37 20.24 6.34 0.78
C LEU A 37 20.43 7.39 -0.32
N VAL A 38 20.67 6.98 -1.57
CA VAL A 38 20.84 7.88 -2.72
C VAL A 38 19.60 8.73 -2.96
N SER A 39 18.39 8.15 -2.93
CA SER A 39 17.15 8.93 -3.10
C SER A 39 16.94 9.96 -1.99
N LYS A 40 17.23 9.61 -0.72
CA LYS A 40 17.16 10.57 0.39
C LYS A 40 18.11 11.75 0.20
N ILE A 41 19.36 11.47 -0.17
CA ILE A 41 20.36 12.50 -0.44
C ILE A 41 19.89 13.38 -1.60
N THR A 42 19.41 12.76 -2.69
CA THR A 42 18.91 13.43 -3.89
C THR A 42 17.74 14.36 -3.57
N LYS A 43 16.75 13.86 -2.84
CA LYS A 43 15.58 14.62 -2.42
C LYS A 43 15.96 15.84 -1.58
N LYS A 44 16.82 15.64 -0.58
CA LYS A 44 17.32 16.75 0.25
C LYS A 44 18.04 17.80 -0.58
N TRP A 45 18.82 17.40 -1.59
CA TRP A 45 19.47 18.35 -2.49
C TRP A 45 18.45 19.12 -3.32
N ILE A 46 17.45 18.44 -3.90
CA ILE A 46 16.39 19.07 -4.68
C ILE A 46 15.64 20.12 -3.86
N GLU A 47 15.26 19.77 -2.63
CA GLU A 47 14.55 20.66 -1.71
C GLU A 47 15.40 21.89 -1.36
N ASN A 48 16.68 21.71 -1.06
CA ASN A 48 17.59 22.79 -0.69
C ASN A 48 17.94 23.74 -1.86
N ASN A 49 17.80 23.27 -3.10
CA ASN A 49 18.21 24.03 -4.30
C ASN A 49 17.01 24.40 -5.20
N ASP A 50 15.78 24.10 -4.77
CA ASP A 50 14.55 24.27 -5.54
C ASP A 50 14.64 23.75 -6.99
N PHE A 51 15.24 22.57 -7.17
CA PHE A 51 15.51 22.03 -8.50
C PHE A 51 14.24 21.45 -9.13
N LYS A 52 13.78 22.00 -10.26
CA LYS A 52 12.55 21.57 -10.96
C LYS A 52 12.77 20.92 -12.34
N LYS A 53 13.98 20.98 -12.88
CA LYS A 53 14.29 20.50 -14.24
C LYS A 53 14.27 18.97 -14.30
N PRO A 54 14.04 18.37 -15.49
CA PRO A 54 14.14 16.93 -15.64
C PRO A 54 15.58 16.46 -15.49
N ALA A 55 15.78 15.38 -14.75
CA ALA A 55 17.06 14.70 -14.59
C ALA A 55 16.87 13.20 -14.32
N THR A 56 17.83 12.37 -14.68
CA THR A 56 17.76 10.92 -14.45
C THR A 56 19.05 10.42 -13.85
N ILE A 57 18.94 9.64 -12.79
CA ILE A 57 20.03 8.92 -12.16
C ILE A 57 20.03 7.51 -12.72
N TRP A 58 21.04 7.20 -13.53
CA TRP A 58 21.28 5.86 -14.06
C TRP A 58 22.22 5.10 -13.13
N PHE A 59 22.12 3.77 -13.09
CA PHE A 59 23.05 2.95 -12.34
C PHE A 59 23.44 1.66 -13.04
N TRP A 60 24.57 1.11 -12.62
CA TRP A 60 25.09 -0.17 -13.07
C TRP A 60 25.98 -0.79 -12.00
N GLY A 61 25.74 -2.07 -11.68
CA GLY A 61 26.46 -2.80 -10.64
C GLY A 61 27.47 -3.79 -11.21
N CYS A 62 28.65 -3.87 -10.61
CA CYS A 62 29.65 -4.89 -10.92
C CYS A 62 30.62 -5.14 -9.76
N GLN A 63 31.47 -6.16 -9.88
CA GLN A 63 32.61 -6.31 -9.00
C GLN A 63 33.68 -5.25 -9.33
N SER A 64 34.32 -4.71 -8.29
CA SER A 64 35.34 -3.69 -8.41
C SER A 64 36.52 -3.95 -7.47
N VAL A 65 37.70 -3.47 -7.88
CA VAL A 65 38.94 -3.46 -7.08
C VAL A 65 39.42 -2.03 -6.79
N ASN A 66 38.61 -1.03 -7.16
CA ASN A 66 38.97 0.39 -7.15
C ASN A 66 39.09 1.01 -5.76
N PHE A 67 38.64 0.31 -4.72
CA PHE A 67 38.68 0.76 -3.33
C PHE A 67 39.89 0.21 -2.55
N HIS A 68 40.82 -0.47 -3.24
CA HIS A 68 42.05 -1.01 -2.67
C HIS A 68 41.85 -2.02 -1.53
N HIS A 69 40.71 -2.72 -1.56
CA HIS A 69 40.45 -3.86 -0.68
C HIS A 69 41.32 -5.06 -1.08
N PRO A 70 41.61 -5.98 -0.13
CA PRO A 70 42.33 -7.21 -0.43
C PRO A 70 41.54 -8.17 -1.37
N HIS A 71 40.24 -7.93 -1.53
CA HIS A 71 39.34 -8.71 -2.38
C HIS A 71 38.47 -7.77 -3.22
N ALA A 72 37.94 -8.27 -4.35
CA ALA A 72 36.96 -7.51 -5.11
C ALA A 72 35.68 -7.31 -4.28
N SER A 73 35.18 -6.08 -4.25
CA SER A 73 33.91 -5.73 -3.60
C SER A 73 32.81 -5.50 -4.63
N TRP A 74 31.55 -5.57 -4.21
CA TRP A 74 30.44 -5.16 -5.05
C TRP A 74 30.34 -3.63 -5.09
N SER A 75 30.32 -3.07 -6.30
CA SER A 75 30.22 -1.63 -6.51
C SER A 75 29.04 -1.27 -7.41
N GLU A 76 28.45 -0.13 -7.12
CA GLU A 76 27.37 0.47 -7.91
C GLU A 76 27.85 1.81 -8.47
N PHE A 77 27.84 1.92 -9.79
CA PHE A 77 28.17 3.15 -10.49
C PHE A 77 26.90 3.94 -10.75
N ILE A 78 26.92 5.22 -10.40
CA ILE A 78 25.79 6.12 -10.56
C ILE A 78 26.16 7.25 -11.52
N VAL A 79 25.28 7.52 -12.49
CA VAL A 79 25.46 8.60 -13.47
C VAL A 79 24.25 9.54 -13.44
N PRO A 80 24.40 10.73 -12.80
CA PRO A 80 23.32 11.72 -12.74
C PRO A 80 23.33 12.60 -14.00
N LEU A 81 22.39 12.36 -14.91
CA LEU A 81 22.22 13.15 -16.13
C LEU A 81 21.13 14.21 -15.96
N GLY A 82 21.39 15.43 -16.44
CA GLY A 82 20.46 16.57 -16.34
C GLY A 82 20.60 17.40 -15.05
N PHE A 83 21.40 16.93 -14.09
CA PHE A 83 21.78 17.70 -12.91
C PHE A 83 22.93 18.67 -13.21
N PRO A 84 23.06 19.79 -12.46
CA PRO A 84 24.27 20.60 -12.48
C PRO A 84 25.43 19.86 -11.78
N ASP A 85 26.67 20.23 -12.09
CA ASP A 85 27.88 19.59 -11.52
C ASP A 85 27.93 19.64 -9.99
N THR A 86 27.30 20.66 -9.38
CA THR A 86 27.18 20.80 -7.92
C THR A 86 26.41 19.66 -7.27
N PHE A 87 25.53 18.97 -8.01
CA PHE A 87 24.82 17.79 -7.53
C PHE A 87 25.78 16.62 -7.28
N SER A 88 26.62 16.29 -8.27
CA SER A 88 27.55 15.16 -8.15
C SER A 88 28.52 15.37 -6.99
N GLN A 89 28.99 16.60 -6.81
CA GLN A 89 29.84 16.98 -5.66
C GLN A 89 29.11 16.83 -4.32
N TYR A 90 27.85 17.24 -4.24
CA TYR A 90 27.05 17.06 -3.04
C TYR A 90 26.79 15.58 -2.75
N LEU A 91 26.40 14.79 -3.76
CA LEU A 91 26.08 13.38 -3.60
C LEU A 91 27.28 12.59 -3.10
N ILE A 92 28.47 12.76 -3.71
CA ILE A 92 29.67 12.08 -3.23
C ILE A 92 30.04 12.49 -1.80
N GLN A 93 29.96 13.78 -1.45
CA GLN A 93 30.25 14.25 -0.09
C GLN A 93 29.32 13.61 0.94
N GLN A 94 28.02 13.50 0.64
CA GLN A 94 27.06 12.88 1.54
C GLN A 94 27.28 11.36 1.66
N LEU A 95 27.61 10.68 0.57
CA LEU A 95 27.93 9.24 0.61
C LEU A 95 29.22 8.99 1.42
N GLN A 96 30.25 9.81 1.23
CA GLN A 96 31.48 9.72 2.02
C GLN A 96 31.27 10.07 3.49
N HIS A 97 30.33 10.98 3.81
CA HIS A 97 29.98 11.25 5.19
C HIS A 97 29.35 10.04 5.89
N VAL A 98 28.61 9.20 5.16
CA VAL A 98 27.95 8.01 5.69
C VAL A 98 28.88 6.78 5.72
N GLY A 99 29.63 6.55 4.64
CA GLY A 99 30.44 5.34 4.44
C GLY A 99 31.95 5.58 4.38
N GLY A 100 32.43 6.77 4.75
CA GLY A 100 33.86 7.10 4.68
C GLY A 100 34.39 7.06 3.24
N THR A 101 35.27 6.11 2.96
CA THR A 101 35.85 5.91 1.62
C THR A 101 34.94 5.14 0.67
N ALA A 102 33.71 4.80 1.06
CA ALA A 102 32.78 4.01 0.26
C ALA A 102 32.22 4.71 -1.00
N ALA A 103 32.69 5.91 -1.35
CA ALA A 103 32.32 6.56 -2.60
C ALA A 103 33.49 7.34 -3.21
N ARG A 104 33.63 7.26 -4.54
CA ARG A 104 34.63 7.98 -5.33
C ARG A 104 34.05 8.49 -6.64
N LEU A 105 34.71 9.49 -7.24
CA LEU A 105 34.40 9.91 -8.60
C LEU A 105 35.09 8.96 -9.58
N ASP A 106 34.41 8.72 -10.70
CA ASP A 106 34.94 8.00 -11.85
C ASP A 106 34.39 8.60 -13.15
N TYR A 107 34.87 8.11 -14.29
CA TYR A 107 34.41 8.49 -15.61
C TYR A 107 34.02 7.25 -16.40
N LEU A 108 32.73 7.15 -16.73
CA LEU A 108 32.22 6.02 -17.49
C LEU A 108 31.79 6.42 -18.89
N THR A 109 31.84 5.45 -19.80
CA THR A 109 31.17 5.55 -21.10
C THR A 109 29.77 4.94 -21.00
N PRO A 110 28.78 5.47 -21.75
CA PRO A 110 27.43 4.94 -21.75
C PRO A 110 27.43 3.47 -22.16
N ARG A 111 26.63 2.68 -21.46
CA ARG A 111 26.41 1.27 -21.78
C ARG A 111 24.92 1.01 -21.97
N SER A 112 24.59 -0.04 -22.71
CA SER A 112 23.20 -0.44 -22.96
C SER A 112 22.55 -1.16 -21.77
N ASP A 113 23.34 -1.62 -20.80
CA ASP A 113 22.92 -2.39 -19.64
C ASP A 113 22.68 -1.52 -18.38
N TRP A 114 22.65 -0.20 -18.54
CA TRP A 114 22.32 0.70 -17.44
C TRP A 114 20.83 0.66 -17.11
N ALA A 115 20.55 0.53 -15.82
CA ALA A 115 19.21 0.60 -15.29
C ALA A 115 18.91 2.01 -14.76
N ILE A 116 17.63 2.35 -14.69
CA ILE A 116 17.21 3.63 -14.10
C ILE A 116 17.11 3.43 -12.60
N LEU A 117 17.82 4.25 -11.84
CA LEU A 117 17.70 4.26 -10.39
C LEU A 117 16.53 5.14 -9.99
N TYR A 118 16.57 6.41 -10.41
CA TYR A 118 15.56 7.42 -10.12
C TYR A 118 15.43 8.41 -11.28
N HIS A 119 14.24 8.99 -11.43
CA HIS A 119 13.99 10.15 -12.26
C HIS A 119 13.59 11.34 -11.39
N VAL A 120 13.92 12.55 -11.82
CA VAL A 120 13.58 13.79 -11.13
C VAL A 120 12.90 14.71 -12.10
N GLU A 121 11.72 15.19 -11.74
CA GLU A 121 10.97 16.15 -12.55
C GLU A 121 10.00 16.91 -11.64
N ASN A 122 9.81 18.21 -11.91
CA ASN A 122 8.95 19.10 -11.13
C ASN A 122 9.27 19.14 -9.62
N GLY A 123 10.53 18.88 -9.27
CA GLY A 123 11.00 18.85 -7.88
C GLY A 123 10.59 17.60 -7.10
N GLN A 124 10.14 16.56 -7.79
CA GLN A 124 9.80 15.27 -7.23
C GLN A 124 10.81 14.22 -7.70
N VAL A 125 11.01 13.20 -6.87
CA VAL A 125 11.85 12.04 -7.20
C VAL A 125 10.93 10.86 -7.46
N TRP A 126 11.14 10.17 -8.57
CA TRP A 126 10.33 9.07 -9.05
C TRP A 126 11.18 7.81 -9.18
N GLN A 127 10.63 6.66 -8.81
CA GLN A 127 11.23 5.35 -8.98
C GLN A 127 10.40 4.54 -9.97
N GLN A 128 11.08 3.82 -10.87
CA GLN A 128 10.43 2.90 -11.78
C GLN A 128 10.10 1.60 -11.05
N ILE A 129 8.83 1.18 -11.09
CA ILE A 129 8.35 -0.08 -10.49
C ILE A 129 8.34 -1.19 -11.54
N ASP A 130 7.91 -0.85 -12.74
CA ASP A 130 7.92 -1.70 -13.92
C ASP A 130 8.13 -0.82 -15.18
N PRO A 131 8.27 -1.38 -16.40
CA PRO A 131 8.54 -0.60 -17.59
C PRO A 131 7.56 0.54 -17.87
N GLU A 132 6.33 0.48 -17.35
CA GLU A 132 5.25 1.44 -17.61
C GLU A 132 4.82 2.23 -16.36
N THR A 133 5.14 1.75 -15.16
CA THR A 133 4.68 2.32 -13.88
C THR A 133 5.80 3.01 -13.11
N TRP A 134 5.50 4.22 -12.66
CA TRP A 134 6.37 5.05 -11.83
C TRP A 134 5.67 5.45 -10.54
N GLU A 135 6.41 5.46 -9.44
CA GLU A 135 5.94 5.95 -8.16
C GLU A 135 6.83 7.08 -7.63
N GLU A 136 6.22 8.06 -6.97
CA GLU A 136 6.99 9.08 -6.26
C GLU A 136 7.69 8.46 -5.06
N VAL A 137 8.98 8.75 -4.89
CA VAL A 137 9.75 8.35 -3.71
C VAL A 137 9.36 9.25 -2.54
N ILE A 138 8.37 8.79 -1.79
CA ILE A 138 7.91 9.44 -0.56
C ILE A 138 8.76 8.95 0.62
N ASP A 139 9.21 9.86 1.48
CA ASP A 139 9.97 9.49 2.68
C ASP A 139 9.07 8.64 3.61
N PRO A 140 9.48 7.41 3.98
CA PRO A 140 8.71 6.59 4.92
C PRO A 140 8.39 7.30 6.24
N LYS A 141 9.23 8.24 6.71
CA LYS A 141 8.93 9.08 7.88
C LYS A 141 7.78 10.03 7.59
N LYS A 142 7.77 10.70 6.43
CA LYS A 142 6.67 11.55 5.97
C LYS A 142 5.38 10.75 5.79
N ILE A 143 5.44 9.55 5.20
CA ILE A 143 4.30 8.61 5.16
C ILE A 143 3.83 8.27 6.59
N LYS A 144 4.75 8.01 7.52
CA LYS A 144 4.40 7.70 8.91
C LYS A 144 3.81 8.89 9.65
N GLU A 145 4.25 10.11 9.36
CA GLU A 145 3.73 11.36 9.92
C GLU A 145 2.37 11.73 9.33
N GLU A 146 2.21 11.64 8.00
CA GLU A 146 0.92 11.77 7.32
C GLU A 146 -0.06 10.71 7.79
N ARG A 147 0.37 9.45 7.95
CA ARG A 147 -0.45 8.37 8.52
C ARG A 147 -0.75 8.54 10.00
N LYS A 148 0.15 9.17 10.78
CA LYS A 148 -0.14 9.57 12.18
C LYS A 148 -1.19 10.69 12.23
N MET A 149 -1.29 11.51 11.18
CA MET A 149 -2.31 12.56 11.05
C MET A 149 -3.66 12.05 10.53
N ILE A 150 -3.75 10.81 10.03
CA ILE A 150 -5.04 10.20 9.68
C ILE A 150 -5.75 9.84 10.98
N ARG A 151 -6.66 10.72 11.43
CA ARG A 151 -7.58 10.38 12.52
C ARG A 151 -8.35 9.10 12.14
N PRO A 152 -8.55 8.15 13.08
CA PRO A 152 -9.48 7.05 12.86
C PRO A 152 -10.84 7.63 12.46
N LYS A 153 -11.41 7.10 11.38
CA LYS A 153 -12.74 7.53 10.95
C LYS A 153 -13.81 7.02 11.94
N SER A 154 -14.86 7.81 12.14
CA SER A 154 -16.01 7.37 12.94
C SER A 154 -16.76 6.21 12.23
N PRO A 155 -17.54 5.39 12.97
CA PRO A 155 -18.38 4.36 12.35
C PRO A 155 -19.30 4.91 11.25
N GLU A 156 -19.90 6.08 11.46
CA GLU A 156 -20.75 6.78 10.50
C GLU A 156 -19.96 7.15 9.22
N GLU A 157 -18.76 7.71 9.36
CA GLU A 157 -17.89 8.06 8.23
C GLU A 157 -17.52 6.81 7.41
N ILE A 158 -17.19 5.71 8.09
CA ILE A 158 -16.86 4.42 7.46
C ILE A 158 -18.08 3.86 6.72
N ALA A 159 -19.25 3.81 7.37
CA ALA A 159 -20.49 3.36 6.74
C ALA A 159 -20.85 4.21 5.51
N GLY A 160 -20.63 5.53 5.58
CA GLY A 160 -20.78 6.46 4.46
C GLY A 160 -19.89 6.09 3.27
N ILE A 161 -18.61 5.81 3.51
CA ILE A 161 -17.64 5.40 2.47
C ILE A 161 -18.05 4.05 1.86
N LEU A 162 -18.37 3.06 2.70
CA LEU A 162 -18.77 1.73 2.26
C LEU A 162 -20.03 1.78 1.39
N ARG A 163 -21.00 2.63 1.75
CA ARG A 163 -22.20 2.89 0.93
C ARG A 163 -21.86 3.53 -0.41
N GLN A 164 -20.92 4.47 -0.44
CA GLN A 164 -20.48 5.07 -1.71
C GLN A 164 -19.79 4.05 -2.61
N ILE A 165 -18.97 3.17 -2.04
CA ILE A 165 -18.34 2.05 -2.76
C ILE A 165 -19.42 1.14 -3.36
N TYR A 166 -20.39 0.73 -2.55
CA TYR A 166 -21.48 -0.13 -3.00
C TYR A 166 -22.31 0.49 -4.14
N LYS A 167 -22.57 1.81 -4.09
CA LYS A 167 -23.36 2.52 -5.11
C LYS A 167 -22.64 2.70 -6.45
N LYS A 168 -21.32 2.52 -6.50
CA LYS A 168 -20.59 2.60 -7.77
C LYS A 168 -20.98 1.38 -8.63
N PRO A 169 -21.29 1.57 -9.92
CA PRO A 169 -21.57 0.44 -10.80
C PRO A 169 -20.32 -0.42 -10.98
N PHE A 170 -20.46 -1.75 -10.81
CA PHE A 170 -19.39 -2.71 -11.08
C PHE A 170 -19.77 -3.55 -12.29
N MET A 171 -18.94 -3.50 -13.33
CA MET A 171 -19.15 -4.25 -14.58
C MET A 171 -20.58 -4.17 -15.14
N LYS A 172 -21.11 -2.95 -15.28
CA LYS A 172 -22.46 -2.63 -15.81
C LYS A 172 -23.65 -3.10 -14.95
N LYS A 173 -23.42 -3.73 -13.79
CA LYS A 173 -24.50 -4.02 -12.82
C LYS A 173 -24.64 -2.86 -11.85
N ILE A 174 -25.88 -2.40 -11.68
CA ILE A 174 -26.25 -1.27 -10.81
C ILE A 174 -26.15 -1.68 -9.33
N SER A 175 -26.22 -2.98 -9.02
CA SER A 175 -26.09 -3.53 -7.67
C SER A 175 -25.63 -4.99 -7.68
N GLY A 176 -24.88 -5.38 -6.66
CA GLY A 176 -24.33 -6.72 -6.46
C GLY A 176 -23.71 -6.85 -5.07
N ASP A 177 -23.30 -8.06 -4.71
CA ASP A 177 -22.67 -8.33 -3.42
C ASP A 177 -21.24 -7.78 -3.43
N TYR A 178 -20.95 -6.86 -2.50
CA TYR A 178 -19.63 -6.23 -2.43
C TYR A 178 -18.77 -6.90 -1.37
N LYS A 179 -17.70 -7.56 -1.82
CA LYS A 179 -16.68 -8.17 -0.96
C LYS A 179 -15.48 -7.23 -0.82
N ILE A 180 -15.14 -6.87 0.41
CA ILE A 180 -14.00 -6.00 0.73
C ILE A 180 -13.07 -6.76 1.66
N SER A 181 -11.77 -6.84 1.33
CA SER A 181 -10.79 -7.51 2.20
C SER A 181 -10.60 -6.73 3.50
N LYS A 182 -10.23 -7.42 4.59
CA LYS A 182 -9.94 -6.76 5.88
C LYS A 182 -8.78 -5.77 5.80
N ASP A 183 -7.86 -5.95 4.85
CA ASP A 183 -6.78 -4.98 4.62
C ASP A 183 -7.28 -3.67 4.03
N ILE A 184 -8.12 -3.72 3.00
CA ILE A 184 -8.77 -2.53 2.45
C ILE A 184 -9.64 -1.86 3.52
N LEU A 185 -10.38 -2.64 4.31
CA LEU A 185 -11.19 -2.10 5.40
C LEU A 185 -10.32 -1.37 6.46
N ARG A 186 -9.17 -1.93 6.83
CA ARG A 186 -8.21 -1.27 7.74
C ARG A 186 -7.68 0.04 7.18
N GLU A 187 -7.47 0.12 5.87
CA GLU A 187 -7.09 1.37 5.20
C GLU A 187 -8.22 2.40 5.26
N ILE A 188 -9.47 1.99 4.99
CA ILE A 188 -10.64 2.86 5.10
C ILE A 188 -10.77 3.42 6.52
N ILE A 189 -10.58 2.58 7.55
CA ILE A 189 -10.64 2.96 8.96
C ILE A 189 -9.54 3.97 9.34
N GLY A 190 -8.37 3.91 8.70
CA GLY A 190 -7.25 4.81 8.97
C GLY A 190 -5.99 4.18 9.55
N GLY A 191 -5.81 2.85 9.47
CA GLY A 191 -4.52 2.20 9.72
C GLY A 191 -4.46 1.14 10.84
N ARG A 192 -3.38 0.33 10.78
CA ARG A 192 -3.23 -1.04 11.29
C ARG A 192 -3.33 -1.30 12.82
N ARG A 193 -3.60 -0.31 13.68
CA ARG A 193 -3.45 -0.47 15.15
C ARG A 193 -4.73 -0.37 15.98
N ASN A 194 -5.90 -0.46 15.36
CA ASN A 194 -7.12 -0.54 16.15
C ASN A 194 -7.28 -1.97 16.70
N LEU A 195 -6.83 -2.17 17.94
CA LEU A 195 -7.01 -3.34 18.81
C LEU A 195 -8.49 -3.73 19.05
N LYS A 196 -9.44 -3.17 18.28
CA LYS A 196 -10.87 -3.37 18.38
C LYS A 196 -11.55 -3.36 17.01
N LEU A 197 -10.91 -3.98 16.00
CA LEU A 197 -11.50 -4.09 14.66
C LEU A 197 -12.92 -4.70 14.74
N ALA A 198 -13.13 -5.69 15.60
CA ALA A 198 -14.43 -6.27 15.87
C ALA A 198 -15.46 -5.23 16.35
N ASN A 199 -15.13 -4.41 17.35
CA ASN A 199 -16.06 -3.39 17.86
C ASN A 199 -16.36 -2.31 16.82
N ILE A 200 -15.37 -1.93 16.02
CA ILE A 200 -15.58 -0.97 14.92
C ILE A 200 -16.50 -1.58 13.88
N ILE A 201 -16.27 -2.84 13.48
CA ILE A 201 -17.14 -3.56 12.55
C ILE A 201 -18.57 -3.62 13.07
N GLU A 202 -18.76 -3.89 14.36
CA GLU A 202 -20.10 -3.95 14.95
C GLU A 202 -20.80 -2.59 14.91
N ASN A 203 -20.12 -1.52 15.29
CA ASN A 203 -20.70 -0.18 15.18
C ASN A 203 -21.01 0.20 13.72
N VAL A 204 -20.08 -0.09 12.79
CA VAL A 204 -20.30 0.16 11.35
C VAL A 204 -21.46 -0.68 10.81
N ARG A 205 -21.66 -1.90 11.32
CA ARG A 205 -22.78 -2.76 10.96
C ARG A 205 -24.11 -2.13 11.38
N LEU A 206 -24.20 -1.56 12.58
CA LEU A 206 -25.38 -0.84 13.05
C LEU A 206 -25.68 0.40 12.18
N GLU A 207 -24.66 1.22 11.91
CA GLU A 207 -24.79 2.40 11.03
C GLU A 207 -25.28 2.03 9.63
N LEU A 208 -24.72 0.95 9.04
CA LEU A 208 -25.17 0.45 7.73
C LEU A 208 -26.60 -0.08 7.77
N LEU A 209 -27.00 -0.72 8.87
CA LEU A 209 -28.34 -1.28 9.05
C LEU A 209 -29.41 -0.18 9.07
N GLU A 210 -29.14 0.94 9.74
CA GLU A 210 -30.04 2.11 9.77
C GLU A 210 -30.33 2.67 8.38
N VAL A 211 -29.34 2.62 7.47
CA VAL A 211 -29.49 3.08 6.09
C VAL A 211 -29.86 1.97 5.09
N GLY A 212 -30.26 0.79 5.58
CA GLY A 212 -30.82 -0.30 4.77
C GLY A 212 -29.79 -1.21 4.10
N TYR A 213 -28.57 -1.30 4.65
CA TYR A 213 -27.52 -2.22 4.22
C TYR A 213 -27.20 -3.23 5.32
N VAL A 214 -26.70 -4.39 4.95
CA VAL A 214 -26.26 -5.42 5.89
C VAL A 214 -24.78 -5.68 5.66
N LEU A 215 -24.00 -5.67 6.74
CA LEU A 215 -22.59 -6.03 6.73
C LEU A 215 -22.41 -7.38 7.42
N VAL A 216 -21.89 -8.35 6.67
CA VAL A 216 -21.53 -9.68 7.16
C VAL A 216 -20.01 -9.75 7.26
N ASP A 217 -19.50 -10.01 8.47
CA ASP A 217 -18.08 -10.24 8.69
C ASP A 217 -17.76 -11.71 8.39
N ILE A 218 -16.80 -11.95 7.50
CA ILE A 218 -16.27 -13.27 7.16
C ILE A 218 -14.76 -13.27 7.42
N GLU A 219 -14.13 -14.44 7.44
CA GLU A 219 -12.77 -14.63 7.95
C GLU A 219 -11.77 -13.56 7.47
N ASP A 220 -11.63 -13.38 6.15
CA ASP A 220 -10.66 -12.42 5.56
C ASP A 220 -11.30 -11.17 4.92
N SER A 221 -12.62 -11.01 5.03
CA SER A 221 -13.33 -9.94 4.32
C SER A 221 -14.64 -9.55 4.98
N VAL A 222 -15.26 -8.49 4.49
CA VAL A 222 -16.63 -8.13 4.82
C VAL A 222 -17.47 -8.12 3.55
N LEU A 223 -18.70 -8.60 3.65
CA LEU A 223 -19.69 -8.57 2.58
C LEU A 223 -20.74 -7.51 2.90
N ILE A 224 -21.10 -6.70 1.91
CA ILE A 224 -22.10 -5.66 2.05
C ILE A 224 -23.24 -5.92 1.06
N PHE A 225 -24.46 -5.94 1.59
CA PHE A 225 -25.68 -6.20 0.83
C PHE A 225 -26.68 -5.07 1.05
N ASN A 226 -27.56 -4.86 0.06
CA ASN A 226 -28.77 -4.08 0.31
C ASN A 226 -29.83 -4.97 0.99
N LYS A 227 -30.47 -4.50 2.06
CA LYS A 227 -31.51 -5.26 2.78
C LYS A 227 -32.64 -5.75 1.84
N LYS A 228 -32.97 -4.99 0.79
CA LYS A 228 -33.98 -5.35 -0.21
C LYS A 228 -33.57 -6.51 -1.12
N GLN A 229 -32.27 -6.80 -1.26
CA GLN A 229 -31.81 -7.95 -2.03
C GLN A 229 -31.97 -9.24 -1.20
N ILE A 230 -31.69 -9.18 0.10
CA ILE A 230 -31.84 -10.33 1.00
C ILE A 230 -33.30 -10.79 1.06
N SER A 231 -34.26 -9.86 1.13
CA SER A 231 -35.69 -10.21 1.13
C SER A 231 -36.18 -10.88 -0.17
N ARG A 232 -35.43 -10.72 -1.27
CA ARG A 232 -35.73 -11.34 -2.58
C ARG A 232 -35.04 -12.68 -2.77
N GLN A 233 -34.10 -13.07 -1.89
CA GLN A 233 -33.48 -14.38 -1.97
C GLN A 233 -34.51 -15.46 -1.62
N ARG A 234 -34.43 -16.61 -2.30
CA ARG A 234 -35.31 -17.76 -2.01
C ARG A 234 -35.13 -18.14 -0.55
N LYS A 235 -36.20 -18.04 0.23
CA LYS A 235 -36.21 -18.57 1.60
C LYS A 235 -35.87 -20.05 1.52
N VAL A 236 -34.88 -20.48 2.29
CA VAL A 236 -34.58 -21.91 2.43
C VAL A 236 -35.85 -22.59 2.94
N PRO A 237 -36.34 -23.66 2.28
CA PRO A 237 -37.51 -24.38 2.75
C PRO A 237 -37.32 -24.78 4.22
N ARG A 238 -38.35 -24.57 5.04
CA ARG A 238 -38.28 -24.90 6.49
C ARG A 238 -37.92 -26.36 6.73
N SER A 239 -38.30 -27.26 5.81
CA SER A 239 -37.93 -28.67 5.83
C SER A 239 -36.41 -28.90 5.82
N THR A 240 -35.68 -28.12 5.02
CA THR A 240 -34.22 -28.20 4.96
C THR A 240 -33.58 -27.62 6.21
N VAL A 241 -34.13 -26.55 6.79
CA VAL A 241 -33.57 -25.96 8.03
C VAL A 241 -33.75 -26.91 9.22
N LYS A 242 -34.90 -27.59 9.33
CA LYS A 242 -35.19 -28.52 10.43
C LYS A 242 -34.20 -29.69 10.54
N GLU A 243 -33.63 -30.16 9.42
CA GLU A 243 -32.63 -31.24 9.44
C GLU A 243 -31.30 -30.85 10.12
N TYR A 244 -30.97 -29.56 10.17
CA TYR A 244 -29.69 -29.07 10.70
C TYR A 244 -29.85 -28.28 12.01
N ILE A 245 -31.07 -28.14 12.52
CA ILE A 245 -31.28 -27.73 13.91
C ILE A 245 -31.01 -28.99 14.75
N TYR A 246 -29.75 -29.15 15.17
CA TYR A 246 -29.46 -30.07 16.26
C TYR A 246 -30.18 -29.53 17.49
N VAL A 247 -31.17 -30.28 17.97
CA VAL A 247 -31.59 -30.17 19.36
C VAL A 247 -30.34 -30.54 20.14
N VAL A 248 -29.70 -29.54 20.73
CA VAL A 248 -28.71 -29.80 21.76
C VAL A 248 -29.54 -30.37 22.89
N ASP A 249 -29.38 -31.67 23.18
CA ASP A 249 -29.91 -32.26 24.40
C ASP A 249 -29.17 -31.57 25.56
N ASP A 250 -29.79 -30.50 26.05
CA ASP A 250 -29.41 -29.79 27.26
C ASP A 250 -29.72 -30.69 28.46
N ASP A 251 -28.81 -31.62 28.76
CA ASP A 251 -28.72 -32.23 30.09
C ASP A 251 -28.32 -31.19 31.18
N ASP A 252 -28.23 -29.88 30.85
CA ASP A 252 -27.91 -28.83 31.82
C ASP A 252 -28.71 -27.52 31.74
N CYS A 253 -29.75 -27.38 30.92
CA CYS A 253 -30.59 -26.16 30.91
C CYS A 253 -32.06 -26.43 30.55
N GLY A 254 -32.90 -26.54 31.59
CA GLY A 254 -34.32 -26.17 31.60
C GLY A 254 -35.20 -26.65 30.44
N ILE A 255 -35.97 -27.71 30.70
CA ILE A 255 -36.93 -28.35 29.81
C ILE A 255 -37.77 -27.34 29.00
N VAL A 256 -37.61 -27.38 27.67
CA VAL A 256 -38.53 -26.80 26.68
C VAL A 256 -39.40 -27.95 26.17
N THR A 257 -40.70 -27.86 26.37
CA THR A 257 -41.69 -28.87 25.96
C THR A 257 -42.13 -28.68 24.51
N GLU A 258 -42.74 -29.69 23.89
CA GLU A 258 -43.33 -29.58 22.54
C GLU A 258 -44.32 -28.40 22.41
N ALA A 259 -44.98 -28.01 23.50
CA ALA A 259 -45.85 -26.84 23.55
C ALA A 259 -45.09 -25.52 23.33
N ASP A 260 -43.84 -25.43 23.82
CA ASP A 260 -43.00 -24.24 23.69
C ASP A 260 -42.47 -24.09 22.24
N VAL A 261 -42.25 -25.20 21.52
CA VAL A 261 -41.85 -25.19 20.10
C VAL A 261 -42.96 -24.64 19.20
N ASP A 262 -44.22 -25.00 19.50
CA ASP A 262 -45.39 -24.47 18.79
C ASP A 262 -45.67 -23.01 19.13
N GLU A 263 -45.37 -22.57 20.36
CA GLU A 263 -45.51 -21.17 20.77
C GLU A 263 -44.43 -20.27 20.16
N ILE A 264 -43.19 -20.75 20.03
CA ILE A 264 -42.12 -20.08 19.27
C ILE A 264 -42.51 -20.00 17.78
N GLY A 265 -43.07 -21.08 17.22
CA GLY A 265 -43.57 -21.11 15.84
C GLY A 265 -44.66 -20.06 15.55
N LYS A 266 -45.54 -19.78 16.52
CA LYS A 266 -46.60 -18.76 16.42
C LYS A 266 -46.08 -17.32 16.59
N ASN A 267 -45.03 -17.12 17.41
CA ASN A 267 -44.49 -15.78 17.69
C ASN A 267 -43.44 -15.28 16.67
N ILE A 268 -42.92 -16.14 15.79
CA ILE A 268 -42.00 -15.75 14.70
C ILE A 268 -42.62 -14.71 13.73
N HIS A 269 -43.95 -14.66 13.63
CA HIS A 269 -44.66 -13.65 12.82
C HIS A 269 -44.53 -12.21 13.35
N LYS A 270 -44.11 -12.00 14.61
CA LYS A 270 -43.91 -10.64 15.17
C LYS A 270 -42.58 -10.00 14.79
N TYR A 271 -41.59 -10.78 14.34
CA TYR A 271 -40.22 -10.30 14.08
C TYR A 271 -39.83 -10.29 12.60
N ILE A 272 -40.73 -10.71 11.72
CA ILE A 272 -40.55 -10.63 10.28
C ILE A 272 -41.75 -9.85 9.74
N PRO A 273 -41.62 -8.54 9.43
CA PRO A 273 -42.69 -7.82 8.76
C PRO A 273 -42.89 -8.42 7.36
N ASP A 274 -44.15 -8.52 6.95
CA ASP A 274 -44.57 -8.95 5.61
C ASP A 274 -43.87 -8.18 4.48
#